data_AF-A0A0N1LCN9-F1
#
_entry.id   AF-A0A0N1LCN9-F1
#
_cell.length_a   1.000
_cell.length_b   1.000
_cell.length_c   1.000
_cell.angle_alpha   90.00
_cell.angle_beta   90.00
_cell.angle_gamma   90.00
#
_symmetry.space_group_name_H-M   'P 1'
#
loop_
_entity.id
_entity.type
_entity.pdbx_description
1 polymer ?
#
loop_
_entity_poly.entity_id
_entity_poly.type
_entity_poly.pdbx_seq_one_letter_code
_entity_poly.pdbx_strand_id
1 'polypeptide(L)'
;MSDDSLPPDGGTIDTSRLADILAVLPRARYDLLVATLVGEVVALGHGDGGPAVLHRLRGSAATLGLTGLARGLDHAEAAVARGKALPAGLADLAIAAAAAVQASGAA
;
A
#
# COMPACT_ATOMS: atom_id res chain seq x y z
N MET A 1 -13.87 -17.04 15.07
CA MET A 1 -14.08 -15.70 14.50
C MET A 1 -12.75 -15.27 13.92
N SER A 2 -12.63 -15.17 12.60
CA SER A 2 -11.39 -14.69 11.97
C SER A 2 -11.34 -13.19 12.11
N ASP A 3 -10.30 -12.69 12.78
CA ASP A 3 -10.02 -11.27 12.98
C ASP A 3 -9.89 -10.61 11.59
N ASP A 4 -10.84 -9.75 11.22
CA ASP A 4 -10.82 -9.00 9.94
C ASP A 4 -9.90 -7.76 10.03
N SER A 5 -9.11 -7.63 11.10
CA SER A 5 -8.18 -6.54 11.34
C SER A 5 -7.03 -6.53 10.32
N LEU A 6 -6.65 -5.34 9.85
CA LEU A 6 -5.46 -5.17 9.02
C LEU A 6 -4.20 -5.56 9.82
N PRO A 7 -3.16 -6.08 9.15
CA PRO A 7 -1.89 -6.37 9.81
C PRO A 7 -1.30 -5.09 10.42
N PRO A 8 -0.69 -5.16 11.62
CA PRO A 8 -0.16 -3.98 12.34
C PRO A 8 1.02 -3.30 11.62
N ASP A 9 1.55 -3.91 10.56
CA ASP A 9 2.83 -3.58 9.94
C ASP A 9 2.70 -2.67 8.70
N GLY A 10 1.74 -1.75 8.67
CA GLY A 10 1.47 -0.90 7.50
C GLY A 10 2.65 -0.06 7.01
N GLY A 11 3.52 0.36 7.93
CA GLY A 11 4.71 1.16 7.66
C GLY A 11 5.95 0.35 7.24
N THR A 12 5.86 -0.97 7.11
CA THR A 12 7.02 -1.77 6.67
C THR A 12 7.30 -1.55 5.19
N ILE A 13 8.55 -1.23 4.88
CA ILE A 13 9.07 -1.13 3.52
C ILE A 13 10.25 -2.08 3.35
N ASP A 14 10.44 -2.56 2.12
CA ASP A 14 11.64 -3.27 1.72
C ASP A 14 12.70 -2.25 1.29
N THR A 15 13.65 -1.96 2.18
CA THR A 15 14.70 -0.97 1.95
C THR A 15 15.69 -1.40 0.87
N SER A 16 15.90 -2.70 0.68
CA SER A 16 16.76 -3.21 -0.40
C SER A 16 16.12 -2.96 -1.76
N ARG A 17 14.83 -3.27 -1.88
CA ARG A 17 14.08 -2.99 -3.09
C ARG A 17 13.94 -1.50 -3.37
N LEU A 18 13.78 -0.69 -2.33
CA LEU A 18 13.81 0.77 -2.45
C LEU A 18 15.15 1.24 -3.05
N ALA A 19 16.28 0.74 -2.55
CA ALA A 19 17.60 1.07 -3.08
C ALA A 19 17.76 0.67 -4.56
N ASP A 20 17.31 -0.54 -4.93
CA ASP A 20 17.35 -1.01 -6.32
C ASP A 20 16.51 -0.13 -7.25
N ILE A 21 15.32 0.29 -6.81
CA ILE A 21 14.47 1.18 -7.60
C ILE A 21 15.13 2.56 -7.75
N LEU A 22 15.68 3.11 -6.67
CA LEU A 22 16.33 4.42 -6.69
C LEU A 22 17.64 4.44 -7.49
N ALA A 23 18.26 3.28 -7.73
CA ALA A 23 19.39 3.16 -8.64
C ALA A 23 19.04 3.40 -10.11
N VAL A 24 17.76 3.21 -10.50
CA VAL A 24 17.29 3.34 -11.90
C VAL A 24 16.21 4.40 -12.09
N LEU A 25 15.55 4.84 -11.02
CA LEU A 25 14.46 5.82 -11.04
C LEU A 25 14.81 7.01 -10.13
N PRO A 26 14.77 8.26 -10.63
CA PRO A 26 14.98 9.43 -9.80
C PRO A 26 14.02 9.47 -8.60
N ARG A 27 14.53 9.84 -7.43
CA ARG A 27 13.75 9.89 -6.18
C ARG A 27 12.44 10.65 -6.31
N ALA A 28 12.44 11.81 -6.95
CA ALA A 28 11.23 12.61 -7.19
C ALA A 28 10.15 11.84 -7.99
N ARG A 29 10.55 11.00 -8.96
CA ARG A 29 9.59 10.16 -9.71
C ARG A 29 9.08 9.02 -8.84
N TYR A 30 9.93 8.40 -8.04
CA TYR A 30 9.51 7.39 -7.08
C TYR A 30 8.50 7.93 -6.08
N ASP A 31 8.78 9.09 -5.47
CA ASP A 31 7.87 9.73 -4.52
C ASP A 31 6.53 10.09 -5.16
N LEU A 32 6.51 10.52 -6.43
CA LEU A 32 5.28 10.75 -7.19
C LEU A 32 4.47 9.46 -7.40
N LEU A 33 5.12 8.34 -7.71
CA LEU A 33 4.45 7.04 -7.84
C LEU A 33 3.85 6.58 -6.51
N VAL A 34 4.60 6.74 -5.41
CA VAL A 34 4.10 6.43 -4.05
C VAL A 34 2.90 7.31 -3.71
N ALA A 35 2.98 8.62 -3.93
CA ALA A 35 1.88 9.55 -3.68
C ALA A 35 0.64 9.21 -4.52
N THR A 36 0.83 8.84 -5.78
CA THR A 36 -0.26 8.43 -6.68
C THR A 36 -0.95 7.17 -6.15
N LEU A 37 -0.18 6.14 -5.80
CA LEU A 37 -0.70 4.91 -5.22
C LEU A 37 -1.47 5.17 -3.92
N VAL A 38 -0.93 5.99 -3.02
CA VAL A 38 -1.61 6.36 -1.77
C VAL A 38 -2.92 7.08 -2.06
N GLY A 39 -2.94 8.01 -3.02
CA GLY A 39 -4.16 8.69 -3.45
C GLY A 39 -5.23 7.71 -3.94
N GLU A 40 -4.85 6.72 -4.75
CA GLU A 40 -5.78 5.67 -5.21
C GLU A 40 -6.32 4.82 -4.06
N VAL A 41 -5.47 4.44 -3.09
CA VAL A 41 -5.90 3.64 -1.93
C VAL A 41 -6.81 4.44 -0.99
N VAL A 42 -6.55 5.73 -0.78
CA VAL A 42 -7.43 6.62 0.00
C VAL A 42 -8.78 6.81 -0.69
N ALA A 43 -8.78 6.92 -2.03
CA ALA A 43 -10.02 7.03 -2.81
C ALA A 43 -10.88 5.75 -2.73
N LEU A 44 -10.28 4.56 -2.61
CA LEU A 44 -11.03 3.31 -2.39
C LEU A 44 -11.85 3.32 -1.11
N GLY A 45 -11.42 4.03 -0.07
CA GLY A 45 -12.20 4.18 1.16
C GLY A 45 -13.55 4.89 0.95
N HIS A 46 -13.75 5.52 -0.22
CA HIS A 46 -14.94 6.30 -0.57
C HIS A 46 -15.81 5.66 -1.67
N GLY A 47 -15.48 4.46 -2.17
CA GLY A 47 -16.24 3.80 -3.23
C GLY A 47 -16.10 2.27 -3.27
N ASP A 48 -16.84 1.61 -4.16
CA ASP A 48 -16.80 0.16 -4.34
C ASP A 48 -15.50 -0.28 -5.02
N GLY A 49 -14.46 -0.45 -4.20
CA GLY A 49 -13.19 -1.05 -4.57
C GLY A 49 -13.34 -2.51 -4.92
N GLY A 50 -13.72 -2.81 -6.17
CA GLY A 50 -13.81 -4.19 -6.65
C GLY A 50 -12.47 -4.93 -6.50
N PRO A 51 -12.49 -6.28 -6.41
CA PRO A 51 -11.29 -7.09 -6.15
C PRO A 51 -10.19 -6.88 -7.20
N ALA A 52 -10.56 -6.59 -8.45
CA ALA A 52 -9.60 -6.27 -9.50
C ALA A 52 -8.79 -4.99 -9.23
N VAL A 53 -9.40 -3.98 -8.60
CA VAL A 53 -8.70 -2.73 -8.26
C VAL A 53 -7.72 -2.98 -7.11
N LEU A 54 -8.15 -3.73 -6.09
CA LEU A 54 -7.29 -4.12 -4.97
C LEU A 54 -6.09 -4.95 -5.44
N HIS A 55 -6.33 -5.90 -6.35
CA HIS A 55 -5.28 -6.70 -6.98
C HIS A 55 -4.22 -5.84 -7.68
N ARG A 56 -4.66 -4.86 -8.47
CA ARG A 56 -3.79 -3.91 -9.17
C ARG A 56 -2.94 -3.12 -8.17
N LEU A 57 -3.58 -2.53 -7.17
CA LEU A 57 -2.90 -1.71 -6.16
C LEU A 57 -1.93 -2.53 -5.32
N ARG A 58 -2.28 -3.77 -4.98
CA ARG A 58 -1.39 -4.73 -4.30
C ARG A 58 -0.12 -4.94 -5.12
N GLY A 59 -0.27 -5.18 -6.43
CA GLY A 59 0.86 -5.31 -7.36
C GLY A 59 1.73 -4.06 -7.45
N SER A 60 1.11 -2.87 -7.47
CA SER A 60 1.82 -1.59 -7.44
C SER A 60 2.57 -1.37 -6.13
N ALA A 61 1.94 -1.63 -4.98
CA ALA A 61 2.56 -1.52 -3.66
C ALA A 61 3.76 -2.47 -3.52
N ALA A 62 3.59 -3.72 -3.94
CA ALA A 62 4.68 -4.69 -3.97
C ALA A 62 5.82 -4.23 -4.88
N THR A 63 5.48 -3.73 -6.08
CA THR A 63 6.47 -3.20 -7.04
C THR A 63 7.32 -2.10 -6.46
N LEU A 64 6.70 -1.19 -5.68
CA LEU A 64 7.36 -0.07 -5.02
C LEU A 64 8.07 -0.45 -3.71
N GLY A 65 8.02 -1.70 -3.27
CA GLY A 65 8.63 -2.14 -2.01
C GLY A 65 7.83 -1.77 -0.75
N LEU A 66 6.55 -1.39 -0.90
CA LEU A 66 5.66 -1.04 0.22
C LEU A 66 5.01 -2.32 0.79
N THR A 67 5.82 -3.18 1.41
CA THR A 67 5.42 -4.55 1.82
C THR A 67 4.32 -4.57 2.86
N GLY A 68 4.27 -3.60 3.77
CA GLY A 68 3.16 -3.40 4.71
C GLY A 68 1.83 -3.12 3.99
N LEU A 69 1.84 -2.14 3.09
CA LEU A 69 0.68 -1.77 2.28
C LEU A 69 0.22 -2.91 1.37
N ALA A 70 1.15 -3.63 0.73
CA ALA A 70 0.83 -4.77 -0.11
C ALA A 70 0.09 -5.87 0.67
N ARG A 71 0.53 -6.17 1.90
CA ARG A 71 -0.16 -7.14 2.78
C ARG A 71 -1.56 -6.65 3.18
N GLY A 72 -1.71 -5.36 3.49
CA GLY A 72 -3.02 -4.79 3.79
C GLY A 72 -3.99 -4.84 2.61
N LEU A 73 -3.49 -4.59 1.39
CA LEU A 73 -4.28 -4.70 0.16
C LEU A 73 -4.66 -6.15 -0.16
N ASP A 74 -3.79 -7.11 0.12
CA ASP A 74 -4.10 -8.55 0.01
C ASP A 74 -5.24 -8.96 0.95
N HIS A 75 -5.19 -8.48 2.20
CA HIS A 75 -6.27 -8.72 3.17
C HIS A 75 -7.58 -8.06 2.76
N ALA A 76 -7.51 -6.83 2.24
CA ALA A 76 -8.68 -6.12 1.70
C ALA A 76 -9.27 -6.86 0.49
N GLU A 77 -8.44 -7.35 -0.44
CA GLU A 77 -8.86 -8.15 -1.60
C GLU A 77 -9.59 -9.42 -1.14
N ALA A 78 -9.03 -10.13 -0.16
CA ALA A 78 -9.65 -11.32 0.42
C ALA A 78 -10.94 -11.03 1.21
N ALA A 79 -11.07 -9.87 1.84
CA ALA A 79 -12.30 -9.44 2.50
C ALA A 79 -13.41 -9.19 1.45
N VAL A 80 -13.11 -8.39 0.43
CA VAL A 80 -14.05 -8.06 -0.65
C VAL A 80 -14.45 -9.30 -1.47
N ALA A 81 -13.50 -10.19 -1.77
CA ALA A 81 -13.79 -11.46 -2.46
C ALA A 81 -14.74 -12.38 -1.67
N ARG A 82 -14.81 -12.22 -0.34
CA ARG A 82 -15.76 -12.91 0.54
C ARG A 82 -17.07 -12.13 0.75
N GLY A 83 -17.29 -11.04 0.01
CA GLY A 83 -18.47 -10.18 0.12
C GLY A 83 -18.47 -9.30 1.36
N LYS A 84 -17.32 -9.11 2.02
CA LYS A 84 -17.19 -8.19 3.15
C LYS A 84 -16.86 -6.78 2.68
N ALA A 85 -17.17 -5.80 3.51
CA ALA A 85 -16.72 -4.43 3.30
C ALA A 85 -15.19 -4.32 3.33
N LEU A 86 -14.66 -3.26 2.73
CA LEU A 86 -13.26 -2.92 2.83
C LEU A 86 -12.85 -2.71 4.30
N PRO A 87 -11.67 -3.21 4.72
CA PRO A 87 -11.17 -3.00 6.06
C PRO A 87 -11.04 -1.51 6.39
N ALA A 88 -11.55 -1.09 7.54
CA ALA A 88 -11.29 0.23 8.08
C ALA A 88 -9.78 0.41 8.33
N GLY A 89 -9.25 1.59 8.02
CA GLY A 89 -7.83 1.90 8.21
C GLY A 89 -6.91 1.59 7.02
N LEU A 90 -7.44 1.14 5.87
CA LEU A 90 -6.62 0.94 4.66
C LEU A 90 -6.00 2.28 4.17
N ALA A 91 -6.73 3.38 4.32
CA ALA A 91 -6.24 4.73 4.04
C ALA A 91 -5.07 5.11 4.97
N ASP A 92 -5.21 4.88 6.27
CA ASP A 92 -4.16 5.15 7.26
C ASP A 92 -2.91 4.30 7.00
N LEU A 93 -3.11 3.03 6.59
CA LEU A 93 -2.03 2.13 6.18
C LEU A 93 -1.23 2.69 5.00
N ALA A 94 -1.91 3.23 3.99
CA ALA A 94 -1.28 3.83 2.83
C ALA A 94 -0.49 5.09 3.20
N ILE A 95 -1.04 5.93 4.07
CA ILE A 95 -0.37 7.13 4.59
C ILE A 95 0.88 6.74 5.38
N ALA A 96 0.81 5.72 6.24
CA ALA A 96 1.94 5.22 7.01
C ALA A 96 3.07 4.69 6.10
N ALA A 97 2.73 4.00 5.00
CA ALA A 97 3.72 3.53 4.04
C ALA A 97 4.46 4.69 3.34
N ALA A 98 3.73 5.74 2.94
CA ALA A 98 4.37 6.94 2.36
C ALA A 98 5.24 7.70 3.37
N ALA A 99 4.83 7.77 4.64
CA ALA A 99 5.65 8.36 5.69
C ALA A 99 6.95 7.56 5.90
N ALA A 100 6.87 6.22 5.89
CA ALA A 100 8.04 5.35 6.02
C ALA A 100 9.03 5.54 4.86
N VAL A 101 8.55 5.63 3.61
CA VAL A 101 9.38 5.95 2.44
C VAL A 101 10.13 7.28 2.61
N GLN A 102 9.45 8.33 3.08
CA GLN A 102 10.06 9.63 3.29
C GLN A 102 11.15 9.57 4.38
N ALA A 103 10.88 8.87 5.48
CA ALA A 103 11.85 8.67 6.56
C ALA A 103 13.11 7.93 6.08
N SER A 104 12.98 6.96 5.19
CA SER A 104 14.12 6.21 4.63
C SER A 104 14.99 6.99 3.66
N GLY A 105 14.58 8.18 3.23
CA GLY A 105 15.42 9.09 2.43
C GLY A 105 16.14 10.17 3.24
N ALA A 106 15.86 10.28 4.55
CA ALA A 106 16.42 11.30 5.44
C ALA A 106 17.63 10.81 6.26
N ALA A 107 18.04 9.55 6.08
CA ALA A 107 19.18 8.91 6.74
C ALA A 107 20.33 8.70 5.75
#